data_AF-A0A1M6PSJ4-F1
#
_entry.id   AF-A0A1M6PSJ4-F1
#
_cell.length_a   1.000
_cell.length_b   1.000
_cell.length_c   1.000
_cell.angle_alpha   90.00
_cell.angle_beta   90.00
_cell.angle_gamma   90.00
#
_symmetry.space_group_name_H-M   'P 1'
#
loop_
_entity.id
_entity.type
_entity.pdbx_description
1 polymer ?
#
loop_
_entity_poly.entity_id
_entity_poly.type
_entity_poly.pdbx_seq_one_letter_code
_entity_poly.pdbx_strand_id
1 'polypeptide(L)'
;MRSVNRSAVIVKPNEPFLNWLKKLYPEEAYSLEDIRNECTVFLIPEYDMVEEAQGFIKRNFKTIFRLELGGWSTDPKNFPGKLTYKMFCEWFACEINSEVYDLSAKKITVEDA
;
A
#
# COMPACT_ATOMS: atom_id res chain seq x y z
N MET A 1 8.65 8.37 24.24
CA MET A 1 8.40 8.44 22.78
C MET A 1 9.70 8.14 22.07
N ARG A 2 9.72 7.16 21.17
CA ARG A 2 10.93 6.79 20.42
C ARG A 2 10.61 6.97 18.94
N SER A 3 11.44 7.68 18.20
CA SER A 3 11.31 7.69 16.74
C SER A 3 11.65 6.30 16.21
N VAL A 4 10.93 5.88 15.17
CA VAL A 4 11.22 4.69 14.40
C VAL A 4 12.09 5.14 13.23
N ASN A 5 13.25 4.51 13.03
CA ASN A 5 14.14 4.78 11.88
C ASN A 5 13.54 4.20 10.59
N ARG A 6 12.34 4.67 10.21
CA ARG A 6 11.55 4.34 9.01
C ARG A 6 10.54 5.46 8.75
N SER A 7 10.30 5.76 7.49
CA SER A 7 9.14 6.55 7.06
C SER A 7 7.93 5.63 6.85
N ALA A 8 6.72 6.16 6.99
CA ALA A 8 5.47 5.47 6.69
C ALA A 8 4.93 5.89 5.32
N VAL A 9 4.48 4.91 4.53
CA VAL A 9 3.80 5.12 3.25
C VAL A 9 2.40 4.56 3.33
N ILE A 10 1.40 5.43 3.28
CA ILE A 10 -0.01 5.04 3.21
C ILE A 10 -0.37 4.87 1.74
N VAL A 11 -0.82 3.67 1.36
CA VAL A 11 -1.22 3.35 -0.01
C VAL A 11 -2.72 3.48 -0.11
N LYS A 12 -3.18 4.56 -0.75
CA LYS A 12 -4.61 4.89 -0.90
C LYS A 12 -5.10 4.39 -2.26
N PRO A 13 -6.01 3.40 -2.32
CA PRO A 13 -6.56 2.93 -3.59
C PRO A 13 -7.34 4.03 -4.30
N ASN A 14 -7.33 4.04 -5.62
CA ASN A 14 -8.11 4.92 -6.49
C ASN A 14 -9.20 4.13 -7.22
N GLU A 15 -10.02 4.85 -7.99
CA GLU A 15 -11.12 4.27 -8.79
C GLU A 15 -10.73 3.04 -9.62
N PRO A 16 -9.56 2.95 -10.28
CA PRO A 16 -9.20 1.74 -11.03
C PRO A 16 -9.10 0.48 -10.18
N PHE A 17 -8.60 0.59 -8.94
CA PHE A 17 -8.55 -0.52 -8.00
C PHE A 17 -9.96 -0.91 -7.53
N LEU A 18 -10.80 0.07 -7.20
CA LEU A 18 -12.21 -0.18 -6.87
C LEU A 18 -12.96 -0.88 -8.02
N ASN A 19 -12.74 -0.44 -9.26
CA ASN A 19 -13.34 -1.05 -10.45
C ASN A 19 -12.88 -2.49 -10.67
N TRP A 20 -11.66 -2.82 -10.26
CA TRP A 20 -11.18 -4.19 -10.26
C TRP A 20 -11.86 -5.01 -9.16
N LEU A 21 -11.96 -4.49 -7.93
CA LEU A 21 -12.68 -5.15 -6.83
C LEU A 21 -14.15 -5.44 -7.17
N LYS A 22 -14.86 -4.48 -7.76
CA LYS A 22 -16.26 -4.66 -8.20
C LYS A 22 -16.45 -5.74 -9.27
N LYS A 23 -15.39 -6.09 -10.01
CA LYS A 23 -15.44 -7.21 -10.97
C LYS A 23 -15.22 -8.56 -10.29
N LEU A 24 -14.49 -8.59 -9.17
CA LEU A 24 -14.28 -9.79 -8.38
C LEU A 24 -15.48 -10.11 -7.50
N TYR A 25 -16.09 -9.09 -6.92
CA TYR A 25 -17.21 -9.18 -5.99
C TYR A 25 -18.38 -8.31 -6.48
N PRO A 26 -19.04 -8.67 -7.60
CA PRO A 26 -20.09 -7.85 -8.20
C PRO A 26 -21.35 -7.72 -7.34
N GLU A 27 -21.56 -8.64 -6.40
CA GLU A 27 -22.62 -8.60 -5.39
C GLU A 27 -22.35 -7.59 -4.26
N GLU A 28 -21.10 -7.19 -4.07
CA GLU A 28 -20.69 -6.25 -3.03
C GLU A 28 -20.76 -4.79 -3.52
N ALA A 29 -21.31 -3.92 -2.69
CA ALA A 29 -21.51 -2.50 -3.02
C ALA A 29 -20.38 -1.59 -2.53
N TYR A 30 -19.12 -2.01 -2.69
CA TYR A 30 -17.97 -1.22 -2.23
C TYR A 30 -17.93 0.18 -2.84
N SER A 31 -17.74 1.19 -2.00
CA SER A 31 -17.41 2.56 -2.38
C SER A 31 -15.90 2.81 -2.24
N LEU A 32 -15.43 3.93 -2.78
CA LEU A 32 -14.03 4.35 -2.61
C LEU A 32 -13.74 4.70 -1.14
N GLU A 33 -14.74 5.16 -0.40
CA GLU A 33 -14.63 5.45 1.03
C GLU A 33 -14.43 4.16 1.82
N ASP A 34 -15.21 3.11 1.53
CA ASP A 34 -15.10 1.82 2.21
C ASP A 34 -13.69 1.24 2.10
N ILE A 35 -13.14 1.20 0.88
CA ILE A 35 -11.80 0.63 0.64
C ILE A 35 -10.65 1.55 1.07
N ARG A 36 -10.95 2.80 1.45
CA ARG A 36 -9.97 3.75 2.01
C ARG A 36 -10.06 3.89 3.52
N ASN A 37 -11.12 3.35 4.14
CA ASN A 37 -11.33 3.41 5.58
C ASN A 37 -10.17 2.78 6.37
N GLU A 38 -9.57 1.72 5.83
CA GLU A 38 -8.39 1.06 6.40
C GLU A 38 -7.35 0.79 5.31
N CYS A 39 -6.52 1.80 5.02
CA CYS A 39 -5.46 1.68 4.03
C CYS A 39 -4.24 0.93 4.60
N THR A 40 -3.59 0.14 3.76
CA THR A 40 -2.32 -0.50 4.11
C THR A 40 -1.22 0.56 4.28
N VAL A 41 -0.41 0.39 5.33
CA VAL A 41 0.76 1.23 5.62
C VAL A 41 2.03 0.40 5.50
N PHE A 42 2.98 0.91 4.70
CA PHE A 42 4.29 0.31 4.53
C PHE A 42 5.34 1.15 5.26
N LEU A 43 6.17 0.49 6.08
CA LEU A 43 7.37 1.12 6.61
C LEU A 43 8.51 0.97 5.60
N ILE A 44 9.12 2.10 5.22
CA ILE A 44 10.25 2.16 4.30
C ILE A 44 11.48 2.74 5.02
N PRO A 45 12.70 2.63 4.47
CA PRO A 45 13.85 3.35 5.01
C PRO A 45 13.55 4.85 5.16
N GLU A 46 14.13 5.47 6.18
CA GLU A 46 14.12 6.92 6.32
C GLU A 46 14.89 7.56 5.17
N TYR A 47 14.34 8.65 4.63
CA TYR A 47 14.93 9.43 3.54
C TYR A 47 14.77 10.90 3.85
N ASP A 48 15.83 11.67 3.59
CA ASP A 48 15.82 13.13 3.79
C ASP A 48 15.01 13.84 2.70
N MET A 49 14.97 13.25 1.49
CA MET A 49 14.28 13.82 0.33
C MET A 49 13.11 12.95 -0.13
N VAL A 50 11.98 13.60 -0.46
CA VAL A 50 10.76 12.92 -0.93
C VAL A 50 11.02 12.11 -2.20
N GLU A 51 11.90 12.59 -3.08
CA GLU A 51 12.27 11.93 -4.33
C GLU A 51 12.96 10.58 -4.10
N GLU A 52 13.74 10.46 -3.02
CA GLU A 52 14.41 9.20 -2.67
C GLU A 52 13.40 8.15 -2.19
N ALA A 53 12.44 8.57 -1.34
CA ALA A 53 11.33 7.75 -0.91
C ALA A 53 10.45 7.32 -2.10
N GLN A 54 10.12 8.24 -3.01
CA GLN A 54 9.42 7.92 -4.25
C GLN A 54 10.22 6.95 -5.13
N GLY A 55 11.53 7.12 -5.21
CA GLY A 55 12.43 6.18 -5.88
C GLY A 55 12.39 4.78 -5.27
N PHE A 56 12.33 4.68 -3.93
CA PHE A 56 12.17 3.41 -3.23
C PHE A 56 10.82 2.76 -3.52
N ILE A 57 9.72 3.52 -3.46
CA ILE A 57 8.37 3.03 -3.82
C ILE A 57 8.38 2.53 -5.27
N LYS A 58 8.95 3.30 -6.20
CA LYS A 58 9.04 2.91 -7.62
C LYS A 58 9.86 1.64 -7.84
N ARG A 59 10.91 1.38 -7.07
CA ARG A 59 11.64 0.10 -7.16
C ARG A 59 10.82 -1.07 -6.61
N ASN A 60 10.00 -0.82 -5.60
CA ASN A 60 9.23 -1.84 -4.88
C ASN A 60 7.74 -1.93 -5.28
N PHE A 61 7.30 -1.18 -6.29
CA PHE A 61 5.89 -1.04 -6.65
C PHE A 61 5.17 -2.37 -6.88
N LYS A 62 5.86 -3.37 -7.46
CA LYS A 62 5.27 -4.68 -7.72
C LYS A 62 4.99 -5.45 -6.44
N THR A 63 5.83 -5.29 -5.42
CA THR A 63 5.64 -5.94 -4.11
C THR A 63 4.44 -5.32 -3.42
N ILE A 64 4.40 -3.97 -3.35
CA ILE A 64 3.28 -3.21 -2.79
C ILE A 64 1.98 -3.59 -3.50
N PHE A 65 1.95 -3.50 -4.84
CA PHE A 65 0.77 -3.80 -5.63
C PHE A 65 0.29 -5.25 -5.43
N ARG A 66 1.20 -6.23 -5.33
CA ARG A 66 0.79 -7.62 -5.07
C ARG A 66 0.24 -7.83 -3.67
N LEU A 67 0.76 -7.14 -2.66
CA LEU A 67 0.22 -7.19 -1.30
C LEU A 67 -1.19 -6.60 -1.28
N GLU A 68 -1.40 -5.45 -1.94
CA GLU A 68 -2.73 -4.86 -2.10
C GLU A 68 -3.70 -5.81 -2.79
N LEU A 69 -3.32 -6.43 -3.91
CA LEU A 69 -4.17 -7.41 -4.62
C LEU A 69 -4.42 -8.67 -3.77
N GLY A 70 -3.37 -9.14 -3.07
CA GLY A 70 -3.39 -10.34 -2.25
C GLY A 70 -4.29 -10.24 -1.02
N GLY A 71 -4.52 -9.01 -0.52
CA GLY A 71 -5.50 -8.75 0.53
C GLY A 71 -6.95 -9.06 0.13
N TRP A 72 -7.23 -9.16 -1.17
CA TRP A 72 -8.58 -9.39 -1.70
C TRP A 72 -8.74 -10.69 -2.47
N SER A 73 -7.68 -11.23 -3.07
CA SER A 73 -7.73 -12.51 -3.77
C SER A 73 -6.39 -13.22 -3.69
N THR A 74 -6.40 -14.52 -3.42
CA THR A 74 -5.20 -15.35 -3.46
C THR A 74 -5.01 -16.05 -4.81
N ASP A 75 -6.05 -16.13 -5.66
CA ASP A 75 -5.94 -16.69 -7.01
C ASP A 75 -5.23 -15.70 -7.96
N PRO A 76 -4.04 -16.03 -8.51
CA PRO A 76 -3.33 -15.17 -9.44
C PRO A 76 -4.10 -14.89 -10.74
N LYS A 77 -5.10 -15.71 -11.10
CA LYS A 77 -5.95 -15.48 -12.29
C LYS A 77 -6.83 -14.24 -12.15
N ASN A 78 -7.13 -13.85 -10.91
CA ASN A 78 -7.93 -12.67 -10.60
C ASN A 78 -7.11 -11.38 -10.68
N PHE A 79 -5.78 -11.47 -10.77
CA PHE A 79 -4.91 -10.30 -10.76
C PHE A 79 -4.96 -9.59 -12.12
N PRO A 80 -4.83 -8.25 -12.13
CA PRO A 80 -4.62 -7.54 -13.38
C PRO A 80 -3.30 -8.01 -14.00
N GLY A 81 -3.34 -8.53 -15.23
CA GLY A 81 -2.22 -9.24 -15.89
C GLY A 81 -0.80 -8.70 -15.61
N LYS A 82 -0.24 -7.89 -16.50
CA LYS A 82 1.13 -7.37 -16.31
C LYS A 82 1.10 -6.12 -15.43
N LEU A 83 1.60 -6.22 -14.20
CA LEU A 83 1.77 -5.08 -13.30
C LEU A 83 2.86 -4.13 -13.81
N THR A 84 2.48 -2.89 -14.11
CA THR A 84 3.39 -1.81 -14.54
C THR A 84 3.38 -0.66 -13.54
N TYR A 85 4.46 0.12 -13.49
CA TYR A 85 4.53 1.27 -12.58
C TYR A 85 3.48 2.34 -12.93
N LYS A 86 3.21 2.53 -14.23
CA LYS A 86 2.14 3.42 -14.68
C LYS A 86 0.78 3.01 -14.09
N MET A 87 0.45 1.73 -14.19
CA MET A 87 -0.78 1.18 -13.61
C MET A 87 -0.82 1.37 -12.10
N PHE A 88 0.29 1.13 -11.40
CA PHE A 88 0.39 1.39 -9.97
C PHE A 88 0.06 2.85 -9.62
N CYS A 89 0.62 3.83 -10.33
CA CYS A 89 0.33 5.24 -10.09
C CYS A 89 -1.12 5.64 -10.42
N GLU A 90 -1.77 4.96 -11.35
CA GLU A 90 -3.20 5.17 -11.65
C GLU A 90 -4.07 4.56 -10.53
N TRP A 91 -3.67 3.42 -10.01
CA TRP A 91 -4.43 2.62 -9.06
C TRP A 91 -4.26 3.06 -7.62
N PHE A 92 -3.15 3.71 -7.28
CA PHE A 92 -2.86 4.12 -5.91
C PHE A 92 -2.23 5.50 -5.84
N ALA A 93 -2.65 6.27 -4.84
CA ALA A 93 -1.90 7.41 -4.33
C ALA A 93 -1.04 6.94 -3.15
N CYS A 94 0.23 7.36 -3.10
CA CYS A 94 1.12 7.09 -1.97
C CYS A 94 1.32 8.38 -1.17
N GLU A 95 0.89 8.38 0.10
CA GLU A 95 1.18 9.45 1.04
C GLU A 95 2.38 9.06 1.90
N ILE A 96 3.41 9.91 1.91
CA ILE A 96 4.67 9.63 2.60
C ILE A 96 4.75 10.51 3.85
N ASN A 97 4.95 9.88 5.00
CA ASN A 97 5.14 10.53 6.30
C ASN A 97 6.52 10.14 6.83
N SER A 98 7.44 11.11 6.94
CA SER A 98 8.82 10.87 7.41
C SER A 98 8.90 10.60 8.91
N GLU A 99 8.03 11.23 9.69
CA GLU A 99 8.05 11.17 11.14
C GLU A 99 7.16 10.05 11.66
N VAL A 100 7.78 8.98 12.16
CA VAL A 100 7.08 7.85 12.76
C VAL A 100 7.54 7.67 14.21
N TYR A 101 6.60 7.70 15.15
CA TYR A 101 6.88 7.55 16.58
C TYR A 101 6.21 6.31 17.15
N ASP A 102 7.00 5.47 17.82
CA ASP A 102 6.49 4.36 18.60
C ASP A 102 6.11 4.84 20.01
N LEU A 103 4.82 4.73 20.31
CA LEU A 103 4.25 5.03 21.62
C LEU A 103 4.18 3.80 22.53
N SER A 104 4.44 2.59 22.00
CA SER A 104 4.49 1.37 22.79
C SER A 104 5.76 1.31 23.64
N ALA A 105 5.61 0.73 24.83
CA ALA A 105 6.77 0.36 25.67
C ALA A 105 7.39 -1.00 25.25
N LYS A 106 6.65 -1.82 24.49
CA LYS A 106 7.09 -3.12 24.00
C LYS A 106 7.99 -2.93 22.77
N LYS A 107 8.92 -3.86 22.54
CA LYS A 107 9.72 -3.86 21.31
C LYS A 107 8.82 -4.20 20.11
N ILE A 108 9.07 -3.56 18.97
CA ILE A 108 8.48 -3.96 17.69
C ILE A 108 8.94 -5.38 17.37
N THR A 109 7.99 -6.26 17.10
CA THR A 109 8.20 -7.61 16.58
C THR A 109 7.67 -7.67 15.15
N VAL A 110 8.35 -8.41 14.28
CA VAL A 110 7.90 -8.66 12.90
C VAL A 110 7.45 -10.10 12.84
N GLU A 111 6.26 -10.31 12.28
CA GLU A 111 5.75 -11.64 11.95
C GLU A 111 5.99 -11.87 10.46
N ASP A 112 6.45 -13.08 10.11
CA ASP A 112 6.60 -13.46 8.71
C ASP A 112 5.20 -13.62 8.09
N ALA A 113 5.01 -13.04 6.91
CA ALA A 113 3.78 -13.14 6.10
C ALA A 113 3.71 -14.43 5.28
#